data_AF-N1RJH3-F1
#
_entry.id   AF-N1RJH3-F1
#
_cell.length_a   1.000
_cell.length_b   1.000
_cell.length_c   1.000
_cell.angle_alpha   90.00
_cell.angle_beta   90.00
_cell.angle_gamma   90.00
#
_symmetry.space_group_name_H-M   'P 1'
#
loop_
_entity.id
_entity.type
_entity.pdbx_description
1 polymer ?
#
loop_
_entity_poly.entity_id
_entity_poly.type
_entity_poly.pdbx_seq_one_letter_code
_entity_poly.pdbx_strand_id
1 'polypeptide(L)'
;MKSKNLKILICDNGPLKLLRPRGYFCFGEEKPLDLQGAIFNQREAVHKDSYAGAFAFIQGNLIRNLREGLFPLPNRLRHDPAAKWLRELRVKKIEPQDQWRDPYILCVLLGLAQSQAEDKTSPKYPFAEDHIFKTCAALTDDKNEDFMYFYTAEFSVAFVSKFEYPLDLKKPKDAMSSELPIGRKRILYRPYKTFRARLLAEISSAL
;
A
#
# COMPACT_ATOMS: atom_id res chain seq x y z
N MET A 1 19.36 7.75 4.40
CA MET A 1 18.55 8.43 5.45
C MET A 1 17.75 7.37 6.18
N LYS A 2 17.94 7.19 7.49
CA LYS A 2 17.22 6.13 8.25
C LYS A 2 15.70 6.36 8.23
N SER A 3 14.93 5.29 8.17
CA SER A 3 13.46 5.26 8.23
C SER A 3 12.82 6.22 9.26
N LYS A 4 13.41 6.34 10.46
CA LYS A 4 12.95 7.27 11.51
C LYS A 4 12.97 8.73 11.05
N ASN A 5 13.98 9.14 10.28
CA ASN A 5 14.11 10.52 9.78
C ASN A 5 13.10 10.80 8.67
N LEU A 6 12.74 9.80 7.85
CA LEU A 6 11.64 9.90 6.88
C LEU A 6 10.30 10.13 7.58
N LYS A 7 10.02 9.37 8.64
CA LYS A 7 8.78 9.52 9.42
C LYS A 7 8.68 10.91 10.05
N ILE A 8 9.76 11.43 10.65
CA ILE A 8 9.78 12.79 11.21
C ILE A 8 9.54 13.85 10.11
N LEU A 9 10.15 13.66 8.95
CA LEU A 9 10.11 14.62 7.84
C LEU A 9 8.78 14.62 7.09
N ILE A 10 8.06 13.50 7.12
CA ILE A 10 6.75 13.33 6.49
C ILE A 10 5.59 13.63 7.48
N CYS A 11 5.75 13.31 8.77
CA CYS A 11 4.66 13.31 9.76
C CYS A 11 4.79 14.42 10.82
N ASP A 12 5.84 14.38 11.64
CA ASP A 12 5.89 15.17 12.89
C ASP A 12 5.96 16.68 12.61
N ASN A 13 6.82 17.08 11.66
CA ASN A 13 6.90 18.45 11.14
C ASN A 13 6.48 18.54 9.66
N GLY A 14 5.88 17.48 9.15
CA GLY A 14 5.60 17.29 7.73
C GLY A 14 4.21 17.76 7.30
N PRO A 15 3.94 17.67 6.00
CA PRO A 15 2.68 18.09 5.40
C PRO A 15 1.62 17.00 5.43
N LEU A 16 1.97 15.80 5.91
CA LEU A 16 1.07 14.67 5.99
C LEU A 16 0.69 14.39 7.44
N LYS A 17 -0.60 14.11 7.67
CA LYS A 17 -1.14 13.65 8.95
C LYS A 17 -1.30 12.13 8.91
N LEU A 18 -0.79 11.43 9.93
CA LEU A 18 -1.04 9.99 10.07
C LEU A 18 -2.55 9.77 10.28
N LEU A 19 -3.18 9.01 9.37
CA LEU A 19 -4.56 8.58 9.51
C LEU A 19 -4.63 7.30 10.33
N ARG A 20 -3.90 6.27 9.88
CA ARG A 20 -3.89 4.95 10.51
C ARG A 20 -2.52 4.31 10.38
N PRO A 21 -2.09 3.54 11.39
CA PRO A 21 -0.76 2.91 11.39
C PRO A 21 -0.65 1.70 10.45
N ARG A 22 -1.78 1.18 9.94
CA ARG A 22 -1.88 0.01 9.05
C ARG A 22 -2.92 0.26 7.96
N GLY A 23 -2.71 -0.35 6.80
CA GLY A 23 -3.74 -0.53 5.78
C GLY A 23 -4.48 -1.84 5.97
N TYR A 24 -5.60 -1.96 5.25
CA TYR A 24 -6.40 -3.17 5.22
C TYR A 24 -6.70 -3.47 3.75
N PHE A 25 -6.71 -4.76 3.42
CA PHE A 25 -7.17 -5.25 2.14
C PHE A 25 -8.22 -6.33 2.39
N CYS A 26 -9.38 -6.17 1.78
CA CYS A 26 -10.51 -7.09 1.92
C CYS A 26 -10.65 -7.94 0.67
N PHE A 27 -10.91 -9.23 0.84
CA PHE A 27 -11.30 -10.13 -0.25
C PHE A 27 -12.54 -10.90 0.20
N GLY A 28 -13.70 -10.54 -0.35
CA GLY A 28 -15.00 -11.00 0.12
C GLY A 28 -15.31 -10.52 1.55
N GLU A 29 -16.15 -11.28 2.26
CA GLU A 29 -16.54 -11.03 3.66
C GLU A 29 -15.53 -11.60 4.69
N GLU A 30 -14.36 -12.07 4.24
CA GLU A 30 -13.33 -12.58 5.15
C GLU A 30 -12.67 -11.47 5.98
N LYS A 31 -11.97 -11.88 7.06
CA LYS A 31 -11.23 -10.95 7.92
C LYS A 31 -10.26 -10.11 7.07
N PRO A 32 -10.25 -8.77 7.23
CA PRO A 32 -9.37 -7.90 6.46
C PRO A 32 -7.90 -8.31 6.67
N LEU A 33 -7.14 -8.37 5.59
CA LEU A 33 -5.70 -8.60 5.65
C LEU A 33 -5.02 -7.31 6.15
N ASP A 34 -4.38 -7.41 7.31
CA ASP A 34 -3.55 -6.34 7.87
C ASP A 34 -2.34 -6.06 6.97
N LEU A 35 -2.34 -4.91 6.31
CA LEU A 35 -1.21 -4.42 5.54
C LEU A 35 -0.33 -3.54 6.45
N GLN A 36 0.89 -4.01 6.69
CA GLN A 36 1.96 -3.18 7.23
C GLN A 36 2.27 -2.03 6.27
N GLY A 37 2.01 -0.82 6.75
CA GLY A 37 2.21 0.43 6.03
C GLY A 37 1.45 1.53 6.73
N ALA A 38 2.10 2.67 6.95
CA ALA A 38 1.45 3.81 7.58
C ALA A 38 0.68 4.58 6.52
N ILE A 39 -0.59 4.88 6.77
CA ILE A 39 -1.45 5.61 5.84
C ILE A 39 -1.61 7.04 6.34
N PHE A 40 -1.43 7.96 5.42
CA PHE A 40 -1.39 9.39 5.66
C PHE A 40 -2.41 10.12 4.81
N ASN A 41 -2.81 11.31 5.27
CA ASN A 41 -3.54 12.27 4.45
C ASN A 41 -2.76 13.59 4.37
N GLN A 42 -3.03 14.41 3.36
CA GLN A 42 -2.52 15.78 3.35
C GLN A 42 -3.16 16.60 4.48
N ARG A 43 -2.34 17.36 5.22
CA ARG A 43 -2.78 18.15 6.37
C ARG A 43 -3.65 19.35 5.99
N GLU A 44 -3.48 19.86 4.77
CA GLU A 44 -4.18 21.04 4.24
C GLU A 44 -5.33 20.67 3.27
N ALA A 45 -5.72 19.40 3.19
CA ALA A 45 -6.85 18.99 2.33
C ALA A 45 -8.14 19.71 2.77
N VAL A 46 -8.64 20.56 1.87
CA VAL A 46 -9.66 21.60 2.10
C VAL A 46 -11.08 21.05 2.34
N HIS A 47 -11.31 19.75 2.18
CA HIS A 47 -12.62 19.14 2.43
C HIS A 47 -12.59 18.17 3.61
N LYS A 48 -13.29 18.55 4.70
CA LYS A 48 -13.48 17.75 5.93
C LYS A 48 -14.09 16.36 5.70
N ASP A 49 -14.68 16.12 4.53
CA ASP A 49 -15.37 14.87 4.17
C ASP A 49 -14.70 14.12 3.01
N SER A 50 -13.46 14.48 2.65
CA SER A 50 -12.74 13.89 1.52
C SER A 50 -11.48 13.17 1.99
N TYR A 51 -11.60 11.86 2.22
CA TYR A 51 -10.45 10.95 2.34
C TYR A 51 -9.77 10.67 0.99
N ALA A 52 -10.05 11.46 -0.05
CA ALA A 52 -9.57 11.32 -1.43
C ALA A 52 -8.05 11.53 -1.62
N GLY A 53 -7.25 11.47 -0.55
CA GLY A 53 -5.81 11.68 -0.61
C GLY A 53 -4.99 10.76 0.28
N ALA A 54 -5.45 9.53 0.51
CA ALA A 54 -4.74 8.57 1.34
C ALA A 54 -3.44 8.09 0.65
N PHE A 55 -2.30 8.37 1.28
CA PHE A 55 -0.96 7.98 0.84
C PHE A 55 -0.41 6.89 1.75
N ALA A 56 -0.01 5.75 1.20
CA ALA A 56 0.63 4.69 1.96
C ALA A 56 2.16 4.82 1.97
N PHE A 57 2.77 4.64 3.14
CA PHE A 57 4.21 4.52 3.30
C PHE A 57 4.57 3.10 3.73
N ILE A 58 5.36 2.43 2.90
CA ILE A 58 5.74 1.03 3.05
C ILE A 58 7.26 0.95 3.23
N GLN A 59 7.69 0.01 4.06
CA GLN A 59 9.08 -0.31 4.26
C GLN A 59 9.35 -1.74 3.81
N GLY A 60 10.36 -1.96 2.96
CA GLY A 60 10.63 -3.27 2.37
C GLY A 60 10.96 -4.35 3.41
N ASN A 61 11.63 -3.97 4.50
CA ASN A 61 11.90 -4.86 5.63
C ASN A 61 10.61 -5.40 6.28
N LEU A 62 9.55 -4.60 6.36
CA LEU A 62 8.25 -5.01 6.91
C LEU A 62 7.57 -6.04 6.00
N ILE A 63 7.68 -5.88 4.68
CA ILE A 63 7.16 -6.87 3.71
C ILE A 63 7.87 -8.21 3.92
N ARG A 64 9.19 -8.19 4.07
CA ARG A 64 9.96 -9.40 4.38
C ARG A 64 9.53 -10.03 5.69
N ASN A 65 9.36 -9.25 6.75
CA ASN A 65 8.91 -9.74 8.05
C ASN A 65 7.52 -10.40 7.97
N LEU A 66 6.61 -9.86 7.16
CA LEU A 66 5.30 -10.47 6.91
C LEU A 66 5.41 -11.83 6.23
N ARG A 67 6.22 -11.94 5.17
CA ARG A 67 6.50 -13.23 4.50
C ARG A 67 7.06 -14.27 5.45
N GLU A 68 8.02 -13.83 6.25
CA GLU A 68 8.63 -14.65 7.30
C GLU A 68 7.59 -15.11 8.35
N GLY A 69 6.59 -14.28 8.64
CA GLY A 69 5.47 -14.61 9.53
C GLY A 69 4.57 -15.74 9.02
N LEU A 70 4.49 -15.96 7.71
CA LEU A 70 3.72 -17.08 7.11
C LEU A 70 4.34 -18.45 7.42
N PHE A 71 5.62 -18.48 7.79
CA PHE A 71 6.36 -19.70 8.13
C PHE A 71 6.88 -19.59 9.57
N PRO A 72 5.99 -19.63 10.59
CA PRO A 72 6.40 -19.51 11.97
C PRO A 72 7.22 -20.74 12.38
N LEU A 73 8.33 -20.51 13.09
CA LEU A 73 9.09 -21.57 13.72
C LEU A 73 8.60 -21.76 15.17
N PRO A 74 8.28 -23.01 15.58
CA PRO A 74 8.04 -23.33 16.98
C PRO A 74 9.18 -22.84 17.86
N ASN A 75 8.89 -22.36 19.08
CA ASN A 75 9.89 -21.75 19.97
C ASN A 75 11.14 -22.62 20.15
N ARG A 76 10.98 -23.94 20.28
CA ARG A 76 12.08 -24.91 20.43
C ARG A 76 13.01 -24.97 19.21
N LEU A 77 12.49 -24.70 18.01
CA LEU A 77 13.21 -24.77 16.74
C LEU A 77 13.76 -23.41 16.28
N ARG A 78 13.50 -22.32 17.03
CA ARG A 78 13.98 -20.97 16.65
C ARG A 78 15.49 -20.84 16.65
N HIS A 79 16.19 -21.66 17.43
CA HIS A 79 17.65 -21.67 17.50
C HIS A 79 18.28 -22.75 16.61
N ASP A 80 17.47 -23.66 16.05
CA ASP A 80 17.94 -24.73 15.17
C ASP A 80 18.36 -24.13 13.81
N PRO A 81 19.64 -24.25 13.40
CA PRO A 81 20.13 -23.75 12.13
C PRO A 81 19.42 -24.36 10.91
N ALA A 82 19.07 -25.66 10.96
CA ALA A 82 18.40 -26.35 9.86
C ALA A 82 16.96 -25.86 9.69
N ALA A 83 16.26 -25.63 10.80
CA ALA A 83 14.91 -25.07 10.78
C ALA A 83 14.90 -23.63 10.23
N LYS A 84 15.89 -22.81 10.59
CA LYS A 84 16.08 -21.46 10.01
C LYS A 84 16.32 -21.52 8.51
N TRP A 85 17.22 -22.39 8.06
CA TRP A 85 17.52 -22.57 6.65
C TRP A 85 16.28 -22.98 5.84
N LEU A 86 15.51 -23.96 6.33
CA LEU A 86 14.27 -24.39 5.67
C LEU A 86 13.24 -23.25 5.59
N ARG A 87 13.14 -22.41 6.62
CA ARG A 87 12.28 -21.22 6.60
C ARG A 87 12.74 -20.22 5.55
N GLU A 88 14.04 -19.92 5.47
CA GLU A 88 14.60 -19.02 4.47
C GLU A 88 14.32 -19.51 3.05
N LEU A 89 14.47 -20.81 2.79
CA LEU A 89 14.11 -21.42 1.51
C LEU A 89 12.63 -21.26 1.18
N ARG A 90 11.73 -21.37 2.15
CA ARG A 90 10.29 -21.15 1.94
C ARG A 90 9.95 -19.70 1.66
N VAL A 91 10.57 -18.76 2.38
CA VAL A 91 10.41 -17.31 2.14
C VAL A 91 10.89 -16.95 0.74
N LYS A 92 12.06 -17.47 0.32
CA LYS A 92 12.61 -17.23 -1.01
C LYS A 92 11.70 -17.72 -2.14
N LYS A 93 10.89 -18.77 -1.91
CA LYS A 93 9.92 -19.26 -2.90
C LYS A 93 8.75 -18.30 -3.15
N ILE A 94 8.39 -17.47 -2.17
CA ILE A 94 7.29 -16.50 -2.27
C ILE A 94 7.79 -15.07 -2.47
N GLU A 95 9.11 -14.88 -2.54
CA GLU A 95 9.71 -13.60 -2.84
C GLU A 95 9.61 -13.36 -4.36
N PRO A 96 9.10 -12.19 -4.79
CA PRO A 96 9.01 -11.88 -6.21
C PRO A 96 10.42 -11.78 -6.82
N GLN A 97 10.55 -12.19 -8.08
CA GLN A 97 11.82 -12.05 -8.83
C GLN A 97 12.27 -10.58 -8.92
N ASP A 98 11.32 -9.67 -9.10
CA ASP A 98 11.53 -8.22 -9.00
C ASP A 98 10.82 -7.72 -7.73
N GLN A 99 11.60 -7.40 -6.68
CA GLN A 99 11.11 -6.84 -5.42
C GLN A 99 10.32 -5.54 -5.61
N TRP A 100 10.50 -4.86 -6.73
CA TRP A 100 9.80 -3.62 -7.04
C TRP A 100 8.50 -3.84 -7.82
N ARG A 101 8.15 -5.08 -8.13
CA ARG A 101 6.84 -5.51 -8.68
C ARG A 101 6.15 -6.44 -7.69
N ASP A 102 6.37 -6.19 -6.41
CA ASP A 102 5.85 -7.01 -5.34
C ASP A 102 4.31 -6.96 -5.32
N PRO A 103 3.60 -8.11 -5.37
CA PRO A 103 2.15 -8.17 -5.26
C PRO A 103 1.61 -7.48 -4.01
N TYR A 104 2.42 -7.41 -2.95
CA TYR A 104 2.07 -6.68 -1.74
C TYR A 104 1.77 -5.19 -1.99
N ILE A 105 2.50 -4.56 -2.91
CA ILE A 105 2.30 -3.14 -3.26
C ILE A 105 0.94 -2.95 -3.92
N LEU A 106 0.54 -3.89 -4.79
CA LEU A 106 -0.79 -3.90 -5.38
C LEU A 106 -1.88 -4.03 -4.30
N CYS A 107 -1.72 -4.95 -3.34
CA CYS A 107 -2.65 -5.09 -2.22
C CYS A 107 -2.79 -3.78 -1.43
N VAL A 108 -1.69 -3.05 -1.20
CA VAL A 108 -1.73 -1.75 -0.52
C VAL A 108 -2.49 -0.71 -1.32
N LEU A 109 -2.18 -0.57 -2.61
CA LEU A 109 -2.87 0.39 -3.49
C LEU A 109 -4.37 0.07 -3.57
N LEU A 110 -4.72 -1.20 -3.74
CA LEU A 110 -6.10 -1.65 -3.81
C LEU A 110 -6.84 -1.48 -2.47
N GLY A 111 -6.18 -1.76 -1.34
CA GLY A 111 -6.74 -1.50 0.00
C GLY A 111 -6.99 -0.01 0.27
N LEU A 112 -6.20 0.88 -0.33
CA LEU A 112 -6.50 2.32 -0.33
C LEU A 112 -7.76 2.62 -1.14
N ALA A 113 -7.93 2.04 -2.32
CA ALA A 113 -9.13 2.21 -3.14
C ALA A 113 -10.38 1.67 -2.44
N GLN A 114 -10.28 0.49 -1.79
CA GLN A 114 -11.37 -0.07 -0.98
C GLN A 114 -11.75 0.87 0.17
N SER A 115 -10.77 1.43 0.88
CA SER A 115 -11.04 2.41 1.94
C SER A 115 -11.75 3.65 1.41
N GLN A 116 -11.38 4.14 0.21
CA GLN A 116 -12.06 5.25 -0.44
C GLN A 116 -13.51 4.90 -0.83
N ALA A 117 -13.76 3.64 -1.21
CA ALA A 117 -15.08 3.13 -1.57
C ALA A 117 -16.00 2.97 -0.32
N GLU A 118 -15.49 2.37 0.75
CA GLU A 118 -16.23 2.11 2.00
C GLU A 118 -16.71 3.40 2.67
N ASP A 119 -15.85 4.42 2.73
CA ASP A 119 -16.12 5.67 3.46
C ASP A 119 -17.33 6.47 2.92
N LYS A 120 -17.82 6.19 1.69
CA LYS A 120 -19.01 6.83 1.10
C LYS A 120 -20.23 5.92 0.92
N THR A 121 -20.21 4.70 1.45
CA THR A 121 -21.44 3.87 1.56
C THR A 121 -22.50 4.48 2.50
N SER A 122 -22.26 5.68 3.07
CA SER A 122 -23.32 6.54 3.57
C SER A 122 -24.34 6.83 2.45
N PRO A 123 -25.63 6.54 2.63
CA PRO A 123 -26.66 6.49 1.58
C PRO A 123 -26.95 7.82 0.86
N LYS A 124 -26.18 8.88 1.11
CA LYS A 124 -26.37 10.21 0.51
C LYS A 124 -25.66 10.41 -0.83
N TYR A 125 -24.56 9.70 -1.14
CA TYR A 125 -23.80 9.90 -2.38
C TYR A 125 -23.09 8.61 -2.86
N PRO A 126 -23.79 7.68 -3.53
CA PRO A 126 -23.12 6.57 -4.21
C PRO A 126 -22.15 7.11 -5.28
N PHE A 127 -20.99 6.46 -5.42
CA PHE A 127 -20.10 6.75 -6.54
C PHE A 127 -20.79 6.40 -7.86
N ALA A 128 -20.61 7.25 -8.88
CA ALA A 128 -21.03 6.90 -10.23
C ALA A 128 -20.25 5.66 -10.71
N GLU A 129 -20.84 4.84 -11.57
CA GLU A 129 -20.23 3.59 -12.05
C GLU A 129 -18.88 3.81 -12.76
N ASP A 130 -18.68 5.01 -13.32
CA ASP A 130 -17.47 5.45 -14.00
C ASP A 130 -16.43 6.11 -13.07
N HIS A 131 -16.67 6.13 -11.76
CA HIS A 131 -15.73 6.72 -10.81
C HIS A 131 -14.40 5.96 -10.78
N ILE A 132 -13.30 6.73 -10.70
CA ILE A 132 -11.93 6.23 -10.64
C ILE A 132 -11.31 6.63 -9.31
N PHE A 133 -10.94 5.63 -8.52
CA PHE A 133 -10.15 5.77 -7.31
C PHE A 133 -8.69 5.92 -7.66
N LYS A 134 -8.11 7.05 -7.27
CA LYS A 134 -6.68 7.30 -7.42
C LYS A 134 -5.97 6.97 -6.12
N THR A 135 -4.88 6.21 -6.25
CA THR A 135 -4.14 5.72 -5.09
C THR A 135 -2.64 5.88 -5.30
N CYS A 136 -1.91 6.17 -4.23
CA CYS A 136 -0.47 6.26 -4.29
C CYS A 136 0.20 5.70 -3.03
N ALA A 137 1.40 5.13 -3.23
CA ALA A 137 2.20 4.56 -2.16
C ALA A 137 3.69 4.83 -2.39
N ALA A 138 4.43 5.16 -1.32
CA ALA A 138 5.88 5.16 -1.35
C ALA A 138 6.45 3.91 -0.68
N LEU A 139 7.37 3.25 -1.37
CA LEU A 139 8.14 2.14 -0.86
C LEU A 139 9.58 2.57 -0.63
N THR A 140 10.03 2.35 0.60
CA THR A 140 11.41 2.60 1.04
C THR A 140 12.11 1.28 1.32
N ASP A 141 13.41 1.25 1.05
CA ASP A 141 14.28 0.15 1.44
C ASP A 141 15.31 0.68 2.44
N ASP A 142 15.47 -0.01 3.57
CA ASP A 142 16.40 0.36 4.62
C ASP A 142 17.85 0.40 4.13
N LYS A 143 18.17 -0.39 3.09
CA LYS A 143 19.50 -0.41 2.47
C LYS A 143 19.68 0.66 1.41
N ASN A 144 18.59 1.23 0.88
CA ASN A 144 18.62 2.24 -0.16
C ASN A 144 18.51 3.64 0.45
N GLU A 145 19.63 4.35 0.48
CA GLU A 145 19.71 5.69 1.04
C GLU A 145 19.57 6.82 0.02
N ASP A 146 19.41 6.48 -1.26
CA ASP A 146 19.45 7.42 -2.38
C ASP A 146 18.05 7.81 -2.88
N PHE A 147 17.13 6.85 -2.91
CA PHE A 147 15.78 7.07 -3.41
C PHE A 147 14.72 6.15 -2.78
N MET A 148 13.47 6.52 -2.99
CA MET A 148 12.30 5.66 -2.79
C MET A 148 11.56 5.45 -4.09
N TYR A 149 10.79 4.36 -4.17
CA TYR A 149 9.84 4.18 -5.25
C TYR A 149 8.50 4.77 -4.87
N PHE A 150 7.89 5.45 -5.82
CA PHE A 150 6.55 6.00 -5.72
C PHE A 150 5.68 5.27 -6.73
N TYR A 151 4.63 4.64 -6.23
CA TYR A 151 3.67 3.87 -7.00
C TYR A 151 2.35 4.62 -7.07
N THR A 152 1.74 4.58 -8.25
CA THR A 152 0.42 5.15 -8.50
C THR A 152 -0.43 4.14 -9.22
N ALA A 153 -1.70 4.06 -8.87
CA ALA A 153 -2.67 3.24 -9.57
C ALA A 153 -4.04 3.89 -9.56
N GLU A 154 -4.77 3.64 -10.64
CA GLU A 154 -6.15 4.05 -10.83
C GLU A 154 -7.03 2.81 -10.87
N PHE A 155 -8.08 2.80 -10.07
CA PHE A 155 -9.02 1.69 -9.97
C PHE A 155 -10.43 2.19 -10.24
N SER A 156 -11.14 1.58 -11.19
CA SER A 156 -12.56 1.86 -11.35
C SER A 156 -13.38 1.22 -10.22
N VAL A 157 -14.58 1.74 -9.98
CA VAL A 157 -15.58 1.08 -9.10
C VAL A 157 -15.77 -0.39 -9.50
N ALA A 158 -15.97 -0.65 -10.80
CA ALA A 158 -16.10 -1.99 -11.32
C ALA A 158 -14.89 -2.90 -11.03
N PHE A 159 -13.67 -2.36 -10.92
CA PHE A 159 -12.49 -3.13 -10.55
C PHE A 159 -12.44 -3.42 -9.05
N VAL A 160 -12.71 -2.42 -8.21
CA VAL A 160 -12.71 -2.58 -6.74
C VAL A 160 -13.80 -3.56 -6.30
N SER A 161 -14.99 -3.50 -6.89
CA SER A 161 -16.09 -4.43 -6.60
C SER A 161 -15.75 -5.89 -6.97
N LYS A 162 -14.69 -6.15 -7.76
CA LYS A 162 -14.20 -7.53 -7.98
C LYS A 162 -13.71 -8.21 -6.70
N PHE A 163 -13.39 -7.43 -5.68
CA PHE A 163 -12.86 -7.91 -4.42
C PHE A 163 -13.94 -8.00 -3.33
N GLU A 164 -15.18 -7.60 -3.63
CA GLU A 164 -16.34 -7.72 -2.74
C GLU A 164 -17.00 -9.12 -2.85
N TYR A 165 -16.54 -10.00 -3.76
CA TYR A 165 -17.16 -11.31 -3.98
C TYR A 165 -16.85 -12.31 -2.85
N PRO A 166 -17.88 -12.87 -2.18
CA PRO A 166 -17.75 -14.09 -1.39
C PRO A 166 -17.53 -15.31 -2.30
N LEU A 167 -17.01 -16.39 -1.71
CA LEU A 167 -16.68 -17.68 -2.36
C LEU A 167 -17.79 -18.29 -3.23
N ASP A 168 -19.04 -17.84 -3.09
CA ASP A 168 -20.23 -18.45 -3.69
C ASP A 168 -20.82 -17.68 -4.90
N LEU A 169 -20.26 -16.53 -5.29
CA LEU A 169 -20.89 -15.66 -6.30
C LEU A 169 -20.10 -15.60 -7.61
N LYS A 170 -20.82 -15.93 -8.70
CA LYS A 170 -20.33 -16.10 -10.07
C LYS A 170 -19.51 -14.90 -10.54
N LYS A 171 -18.35 -15.20 -11.14
CA LYS A 171 -17.48 -14.25 -11.86
C LYS A 171 -18.33 -13.33 -12.75
N PRO A 172 -18.19 -11.99 -12.67
CA PRO A 172 -18.87 -11.07 -13.57
C PRO A 172 -18.50 -11.37 -15.01
N LYS A 173 -19.52 -11.46 -15.89
CA LYS A 173 -19.33 -11.72 -17.32
C LYS A 173 -18.44 -10.66 -18.00
N ASP A 174 -18.53 -9.42 -17.52
CA ASP A 174 -17.83 -8.26 -18.05
C ASP A 174 -16.73 -7.77 -17.11
N ALA A 175 -15.99 -8.67 -16.44
CA ALA A 175 -14.76 -8.31 -15.74
C ALA A 175 -13.65 -7.92 -16.74
N MET A 176 -13.94 -6.90 -17.54
CA MET A 176 -13.13 -6.32 -18.59
C MET A 176 -11.94 -5.56 -17.99
N SER A 177 -10.91 -5.50 -18.83
CA SER A 177 -9.50 -5.19 -18.60
C SER A 177 -8.75 -6.14 -17.66
N SER A 178 -7.94 -7.01 -18.26
CA SER A 178 -6.88 -7.81 -17.62
C SER A 178 -5.64 -7.00 -17.26
N GLU A 179 -5.59 -5.73 -17.66
CA GLU A 179 -4.40 -4.89 -17.51
C GLU A 179 -4.72 -3.76 -16.53
N LEU A 180 -4.11 -3.85 -15.35
CA LEU A 180 -4.09 -2.79 -14.35
C LEU A 180 -2.74 -2.05 -14.47
N PRO A 181 -2.71 -0.87 -15.08
CA PRO A 181 -1.48 -0.10 -15.18
C PRO A 181 -1.09 0.45 -13.80
N ILE A 182 0.06 0.00 -13.29
CA ILE A 182 0.67 0.56 -12.08
C ILE A 182 1.83 1.44 -12.49
N GLY A 183 1.69 2.75 -12.28
CA GLY A 183 2.75 3.72 -12.46
C GLY A 183 3.83 3.54 -11.41
N ARG A 184 5.10 3.61 -11.81
CA ARG A 184 6.25 3.53 -10.90
C ARG A 184 7.26 4.62 -11.24
N LYS A 185 7.57 5.45 -10.26
CA LYS A 185 8.57 6.53 -10.35
C LYS A 185 9.60 6.40 -9.25
N ARG A 186 10.83 6.86 -9.50
CA ARG A 186 11.87 7.00 -8.49
C ARG A 186 11.90 8.44 -7.99
N ILE A 187 11.87 8.62 -6.67
CA ILE A 187 12.02 9.93 -6.02
C ILE A 187 13.33 9.92 -5.25
N LEU A 188 14.27 10.74 -5.68
CA LEU A 188 15.56 10.92 -4.99
C LEU A 188 15.33 11.61 -3.64
N TYR A 189 15.99 11.13 -2.58
CA TYR A 189 15.94 11.82 -1.28
C TYR A 189 16.72 13.14 -1.31
N ARG A 190 17.80 13.20 -2.09
CA ARG A 190 18.62 14.40 -2.25
C ARG A 190 18.13 15.27 -3.42
N PRO A 191 18.16 16.61 -3.30
CA PRO A 191 18.51 17.39 -2.12
C PRO A 191 17.41 17.34 -1.04
N TYR A 192 17.79 17.14 0.22
CA TYR A 192 16.82 16.99 1.33
C TYR A 192 15.94 18.23 1.53
N LYS A 193 16.48 19.43 1.25
CA LYS A 193 15.75 20.70 1.38
C LYS A 193 14.49 20.76 0.49
N THR A 194 14.55 20.16 -0.70
CA THR A 194 13.43 20.18 -1.67
C THR A 194 12.65 18.87 -1.69
N PHE A 195 13.11 17.84 -0.98
CA PHE A 195 12.47 16.53 -0.95
C PHE A 195 11.00 16.59 -0.55
N ARG A 196 10.66 17.35 0.50
CA ARG A 196 9.28 17.52 0.95
C ARG A 196 8.37 18.10 -0.14
N ALA A 197 8.81 19.18 -0.78
CA ALA A 197 8.03 19.83 -1.84
C ALA A 197 7.85 18.91 -3.05
N ARG A 198 8.90 18.16 -3.42
CA ARG A 198 8.82 17.16 -4.49
C ARG A 198 7.86 16.04 -4.15
N LEU A 199 7.94 15.46 -2.95
CA LEU A 199 7.03 14.39 -2.52
C LEU A 199 5.57 14.86 -2.56
N LEU A 200 5.29 16.07 -2.08
CA LEU A 200 3.94 16.63 -2.16
C LEU A 200 3.47 16.86 -3.59
N ALA A 201 4.34 17.37 -4.46
CA ALA A 201 4.01 17.54 -5.86
C ALA A 201 3.64 16.21 -6.53
N GLU A 202 4.34 15.12 -6.20
CA GLU A 202 4.01 13.78 -6.70
C GLU A 202 2.68 13.27 -6.13
N ILE A 203 2.42 13.48 -4.83
CA ILE A 203 1.16 13.08 -4.19
C ILE A 203 -0.02 13.85 -4.80
N SER A 204 0.09 15.18 -4.93
CA SER A 204 -0.95 16.03 -5.52
C SER A 204 -1.12 15.83 -7.02
N SER A 205 -0.09 15.35 -7.73
CA SER A 205 -0.23 14.95 -9.13
C SER A 205 -0.90 13.57 -9.28
N ALA A 206 -0.84 12.72 -8.26
CA ALA A 206 -1.32 11.35 -8.30
C ALA A 206 -2.77 11.18 -7.83
N LEU A 207 -3.26 12.08 -6.96
CA LEU A 207 -4.62 12.10 -6.40
C LEU A 207 -5.43 13.19 -7.10
#